data_AF-A0A212CRS9-F1
#
_entry.id   AF-A0A212CRS9-F1
#
_cell.length_a   1.000
_cell.length_b   1.000
_cell.length_c   1.000
_cell.angle_alpha   90.00
_cell.angle_beta   90.00
_cell.angle_gamma   90.00
#
_symmetry.space_group_name_H-M   'P 1'
#
loop_
_entity.id
_entity.type
_entity.pdbx_description
1 polymer ?
#
loop_
_entity_poly.entity_id
_entity_poly.type
_entity_poly.pdbx_seq_one_letter_code
_entity_poly.pdbx_strand_id
1 'polypeptide(L)'
;MDGDGDPGSVGQPEEVSPEEQQEEACAEEASGGEERPEEGEEEAAYLDELPEPLLLRVLAELPAAQLVQACRLVCLRWKELVDGAPLWLLKCQQEGLDLEGWCDVEHGGDGWRVEELPGDCGVEFIHDESVKKYFASSFEWCRKAQIIDLQAEGYWEELLDTTQPAIVVKDWYSGRRDAGCLYELTVKLLSEHEDVLAEFNSGQVAVPADSDDGGWIEISHTFTDYGPGVRFVRFEHGGQDCVYWKGWFGARVTNSSVWVEP
;
A
#
# COMPACT_ATOMS: atom_id res chain seq x y z
N MET A 1 70.33 1.42 5.14
CA MET A 1 71.75 1.04 5.00
C MET A 1 71.90 -0.26 5.74
N ASP A 2 71.73 -1.37 5.03
CA ASP A 2 72.84 -2.14 4.43
C ASP A 2 73.66 -2.75 5.58
N GLY A 3 73.86 -4.04 5.73
CA GLY A 3 73.77 -5.17 4.83
C GLY A 3 74.56 -6.31 5.51
N ASP A 4 74.24 -7.53 5.10
CA ASP A 4 75.05 -8.75 5.11
C ASP A 4 76.25 -8.93 6.07
N GLY A 5 76.21 -10.04 6.82
CA GLY A 5 77.11 -11.14 6.51
C GLY A 5 78.26 -11.48 7.49
N ASP A 6 78.33 -12.79 7.79
CA ASP A 6 79.53 -13.62 8.06
C ASP A 6 79.91 -13.92 9.54
N PRO A 7 80.69 -14.99 9.86
CA PRO A 7 80.20 -16.35 10.11
C PRO A 7 80.81 -17.04 11.36
N GLY A 8 80.32 -18.24 11.68
CA GLY A 8 81.19 -19.40 11.98
C GLY A 8 81.44 -19.88 13.42
N SER A 9 81.47 -21.23 13.54
CA SER A 9 82.04 -22.12 14.59
C SER A 9 81.14 -22.49 15.79
N VAL A 10 80.54 -23.70 15.95
CA VAL A 10 80.95 -25.14 15.96
C VAL A 10 81.04 -25.73 17.39
N GLY A 11 80.34 -26.87 17.59
CA GLY A 11 80.49 -27.88 18.67
C GLY A 11 79.22 -28.05 19.52
N GLN A 12 78.57 -29.21 19.70
CA GLN A 12 78.88 -30.64 19.54
C GLN A 12 77.56 -31.46 19.41
N PRO A 13 77.60 -32.74 18.99
CA PRO A 13 76.45 -33.62 18.71
C PRO A 13 76.14 -34.61 19.85
N GLU A 14 74.96 -35.26 19.84
CA GLU A 14 74.70 -36.68 20.21
C GLU A 14 73.24 -37.05 19.81
N GLU A 15 73.07 -37.96 18.83
CA GLU A 15 72.54 -39.35 18.94
C GLU A 15 70.98 -39.46 18.80
N VAL A 16 70.45 -39.74 17.59
CA VAL A 16 70.02 -41.05 17.01
C VAL A 16 68.58 -41.46 17.44
N SER A 17 67.55 -41.29 16.57
CA SER A 17 66.93 -42.26 15.61
C SER A 17 65.90 -43.21 16.27
N PRO A 18 64.88 -43.83 15.60
CA PRO A 18 64.57 -43.98 14.15
C PRO A 18 63.10 -43.63 13.79
N GLU A 19 62.53 -43.72 12.58
CA GLU A 19 62.93 -44.01 11.20
C GLU A 19 61.77 -43.51 10.31
N GLU A 20 62.13 -42.99 9.15
CA GLU A 20 61.25 -42.69 8.01
C GLU A 20 60.76 -43.99 7.35
N GLN A 21 59.61 -43.97 6.66
CA GLN A 21 59.58 -44.40 5.25
C GLN A 21 58.24 -44.14 4.55
N GLN A 22 58.43 -43.61 3.35
CA GLN A 22 57.50 -43.17 2.34
C GLN A 22 57.41 -44.28 1.28
N GLU A 23 56.21 -44.62 0.80
CA GLU A 23 56.05 -45.33 -0.47
C GLU A 23 54.96 -44.63 -1.29
N GLU A 24 55.38 -44.06 -2.43
CA GLU A 24 54.53 -43.61 -3.52
C GLU A 24 53.95 -44.82 -4.26
N ALA A 25 52.66 -44.77 -4.60
CA ALA A 25 52.11 -45.53 -5.72
C ALA A 25 51.02 -44.69 -6.39
N CYS A 26 51.27 -44.33 -7.66
CA CYS A 26 50.28 -43.74 -8.55
C CYS A 26 49.13 -44.72 -8.81
N ALA A 27 47.88 -44.24 -8.69
CA ALA A 27 46.73 -44.80 -9.39
C ALA A 27 45.74 -43.67 -9.74
N GLU A 28 45.30 -43.71 -10.99
CA GLU A 28 44.39 -42.83 -11.72
C GLU A 28 42.97 -42.71 -11.12
N GLU A 29 42.35 -41.57 -11.42
CA GLU A 29 40.90 -41.33 -11.64
C GLU A 29 39.92 -41.48 -10.46
N ALA A 30 39.39 -40.34 -10.01
CA ALA A 30 37.96 -40.02 -10.11
C ALA A 30 37.72 -38.56 -9.70
N SER A 31 37.25 -37.74 -10.63
CA SER A 31 36.71 -36.41 -10.32
C SER A 31 35.49 -36.56 -9.43
N GLY A 32 35.64 -36.26 -8.14
CA GLY A 32 34.53 -36.02 -7.22
C GLY A 32 34.60 -34.58 -6.76
N GLY A 33 34.21 -33.65 -7.62
CA GLY A 33 33.90 -32.30 -7.18
C GLY A 33 32.67 -32.39 -6.29
N GLU A 34 32.87 -32.25 -4.99
CA GLU A 34 31.76 -32.07 -4.06
C GLU A 34 31.23 -30.65 -4.24
N GLU A 35 30.33 -30.47 -5.21
CA GLU A 35 29.54 -29.25 -5.36
C GLU A 35 28.63 -29.13 -4.14
N ARG A 36 28.99 -28.21 -3.26
CA ARG A 36 28.11 -27.71 -2.20
C ARG A 36 27.02 -26.89 -2.91
N PRO A 37 25.72 -27.19 -2.75
CA PRO A 37 24.69 -26.36 -3.34
C PRO A 37 24.89 -24.93 -2.81
N GLU A 38 24.96 -23.97 -3.74
CA GLU A 38 25.06 -22.57 -3.39
C GLU A 38 23.77 -22.16 -2.67
N GLU A 39 23.88 -21.44 -1.56
CA GLU A 39 22.72 -21.04 -0.71
C GLU A 39 21.60 -20.33 -1.51
N GLY A 40 21.92 -19.76 -2.68
CA GLY A 40 20.95 -19.16 -3.60
C GLY A 40 20.12 -20.15 -4.43
N GLU A 41 20.56 -21.40 -4.62
CA GLU A 41 19.79 -22.43 -5.31
C GLU A 41 18.69 -23.01 -4.41
N GLU A 42 18.96 -23.16 -3.10
CA GLU A 42 17.95 -23.59 -2.12
C GLU A 42 16.87 -22.53 -1.89
N GLU A 43 17.22 -21.23 -1.84
CA GLU A 43 16.22 -20.15 -1.75
C GLU A 43 15.34 -20.05 -3.00
N ALA A 44 15.91 -20.23 -4.20
CA ALA A 44 15.16 -20.22 -5.45
C ALA A 44 14.16 -21.39 -5.51
N ALA A 45 14.54 -22.57 -5.03
CA ALA A 45 13.66 -23.73 -4.96
C ALA A 45 12.45 -23.50 -4.04
N TYR A 46 12.63 -22.80 -2.91
CA TYR A 46 11.53 -22.48 -1.99
C TYR A 46 10.49 -21.54 -2.60
N LEU A 47 10.93 -20.56 -3.41
CA LEU A 47 10.03 -19.62 -4.07
C LEU A 47 9.20 -20.27 -5.18
N ASP A 48 9.76 -21.25 -5.89
CA ASP A 48 9.07 -21.99 -6.93
C ASP A 48 7.99 -22.95 -6.39
N GLU A 49 8.04 -23.31 -5.10
CA GLU A 49 7.03 -24.12 -4.41
C GLU A 49 5.90 -23.31 -3.75
N LEU A 50 6.03 -21.97 -3.65
CA LEU A 50 5.00 -21.12 -3.07
C LEU A 50 3.67 -21.24 -3.82
N PRO A 51 2.50 -21.26 -3.15
CA PRO A 51 1.21 -21.07 -3.81
C PRO A 51 1.18 -19.79 -4.65
N GLU A 52 0.49 -19.83 -5.79
CA GLU A 52 0.38 -18.70 -6.73
C GLU A 52 -0.03 -17.37 -6.06
N PRO A 53 -1.04 -17.32 -5.15
CA PRO A 53 -1.41 -16.06 -4.50
C PRO A 53 -0.30 -15.44 -3.65
N LEU A 54 0.59 -16.25 -3.07
CA LEU A 54 1.70 -15.76 -2.27
C LEU A 54 2.85 -15.29 -3.16
N LEU A 55 3.13 -16.00 -4.24
CA LEU A 55 4.14 -15.57 -5.21
C LEU A 55 3.73 -14.26 -5.91
N LEU A 56 2.45 -14.09 -6.24
CA LEU A 56 1.91 -12.82 -6.76
C LEU A 56 2.17 -11.64 -5.81
N ARG A 57 2.00 -11.84 -4.50
CA ARG A 57 2.29 -10.81 -3.50
C ARG A 57 3.78 -10.45 -3.48
N VAL A 58 4.66 -11.45 -3.49
CA VAL A 58 6.11 -11.21 -3.53
C VAL A 58 6.51 -10.42 -4.79
N LEU A 59 5.96 -10.80 -5.95
CA LEU A 59 6.22 -10.12 -7.21
C LEU A 59 5.67 -8.68 -7.22
N ALA A 60 4.49 -8.44 -6.64
CA ALA A 60 3.86 -7.13 -6.68
C ALA A 60 4.66 -6.04 -5.94
N GLU A 61 5.45 -6.42 -4.93
CA GLU A 61 6.39 -5.53 -4.22
C GLU A 61 7.57 -5.04 -5.09
N LEU A 62 7.84 -5.67 -6.24
CA LEU A 62 8.95 -5.30 -7.13
C LEU A 62 8.55 -4.20 -8.13
N PRO A 63 9.47 -3.30 -8.55
CA PRO A 63 9.16 -2.31 -9.59
C PRO A 63 8.68 -2.95 -10.89
N ALA A 64 7.67 -2.35 -11.54
CA ALA A 64 7.07 -2.85 -12.78
C ALA A 64 8.11 -3.14 -13.89
N ALA A 65 9.13 -2.27 -14.00
CA ALA A 65 10.22 -2.48 -14.94
C ALA A 65 11.02 -3.77 -14.66
N GLN A 66 11.31 -4.08 -13.39
CA GLN A 66 12.02 -5.30 -13.01
C GLN A 66 11.18 -6.55 -13.25
N LEU A 67 9.87 -6.46 -13.06
CA LEU A 67 8.95 -7.57 -13.35
C LEU A 67 9.05 -7.98 -14.83
N VAL A 68 8.94 -7.02 -15.75
CA VAL A 68 8.96 -7.29 -17.19
C VAL A 68 10.35 -7.67 -17.70
N GLN A 69 11.41 -7.04 -17.18
CA GLN A 69 12.77 -7.16 -17.72
C GLN A 69 13.56 -8.32 -17.12
N ALA A 70 13.32 -8.67 -15.84
CA ALA A 70 14.09 -9.70 -15.13
C ALA A 70 13.19 -10.86 -14.68
N CYS A 71 12.13 -10.58 -13.93
CA CYS A 71 11.30 -11.64 -13.31
C CYS A 71 10.63 -12.53 -14.35
N ARG A 72 10.21 -11.94 -15.48
CA ARG A 72 9.64 -12.66 -16.64
C ARG A 72 10.59 -13.72 -17.24
N LEU A 73 11.90 -13.60 -17.01
CA LEU A 73 12.93 -14.48 -17.58
C LEU A 73 13.41 -15.58 -16.60
N VAL A 74 12.94 -15.58 -15.34
CA VAL A 74 13.38 -16.52 -14.30
C VAL A 74 12.96 -17.95 -14.64
N CYS A 75 11.66 -18.20 -14.79
CA CYS A 75 11.12 -19.50 -15.19
C CYS A 75 9.75 -19.36 -15.87
N LEU A 76 9.23 -20.45 -16.44
CA LEU A 76 7.93 -20.43 -17.13
C LEU A 76 6.78 -20.00 -16.21
N ARG A 77 6.80 -20.43 -14.95
CA ARG A 77 5.79 -20.07 -13.95
C ARG A 77 5.77 -18.56 -13.68
N TRP A 78 6.93 -17.96 -13.46
CA TRP A 78 7.04 -16.51 -13.24
C TRP A 78 6.64 -15.73 -14.48
N LYS A 79 6.99 -16.23 -15.67
CA LYS A 79 6.53 -15.65 -16.94
C LYS A 79 4.99 -15.62 -17.04
N GLU A 80 4.31 -16.71 -16.69
CA GLU A 80 2.85 -16.79 -16.72
C GLU A 80 2.21 -15.79 -15.75
N LEU A 81 2.76 -15.66 -14.54
CA LEU A 81 2.28 -14.69 -13.54
C LEU A 81 2.54 -13.24 -13.97
N VAL A 82 3.73 -12.94 -14.50
CA VAL A 82 4.08 -11.60 -15.00
C VAL A 82 3.29 -11.24 -16.25
N ASP A 83 2.92 -12.21 -17.09
CA ASP A 83 2.06 -11.95 -18.26
C ASP A 83 0.57 -11.92 -17.91
N GLY A 84 0.21 -12.40 -16.71
CA GLY A 84 -1.15 -12.51 -16.23
C GLY A 84 -1.70 -11.22 -15.63
N ALA A 85 -2.98 -10.96 -15.86
CA ALA A 85 -3.70 -9.84 -15.24
C ALA A 85 -3.64 -9.80 -13.70
N PRO A 86 -3.68 -10.94 -12.95
CA PRO A 86 -3.71 -10.90 -11.49
C PRO A 86 -2.55 -10.15 -10.85
N LEU A 87 -1.33 -10.26 -11.39
CA LEU A 87 -0.16 -9.54 -10.86
C LEU A 87 -0.32 -8.04 -11.01
N TRP A 88 -0.69 -7.59 -12.21
CA TRP A 88 -0.82 -6.16 -12.51
C TRP A 88 -2.01 -5.55 -11.81
N LEU A 89 -3.12 -6.27 -11.65
CA LEU A 89 -4.27 -5.80 -10.86
C LEU A 89 -3.89 -5.64 -9.39
N LEU A 90 -3.20 -6.63 -8.80
CA LEU A 90 -2.69 -6.52 -7.42
C LEU A 90 -1.72 -5.34 -7.28
N LYS A 91 -0.82 -5.17 -8.25
CA LYS A 91 0.14 -4.07 -8.26
C LYS A 91 -0.53 -2.71 -8.40
N CYS A 92 -1.50 -2.56 -9.31
CA CYS A 92 -2.29 -1.34 -9.45
C CYS A 92 -3.06 -1.00 -8.16
N GLN A 93 -3.60 -2.00 -7.47
CA GLN A 93 -4.28 -1.79 -6.18
C GLN A 93 -3.29 -1.36 -5.09
N GLN A 94 -2.13 -2.01 -4.98
CA GLN A 94 -1.08 -1.65 -4.03
C GLN A 94 -0.48 -0.27 -4.30
N GLU A 95 -0.30 0.08 -5.57
CA GLU A 95 0.23 1.37 -6.00
C GLU A 95 -0.86 2.46 -6.02
N GLY A 96 -2.09 2.15 -5.63
CA GLY A 96 -3.18 3.11 -5.55
C GLY A 96 -3.59 3.70 -6.90
N LEU A 97 -3.36 2.99 -8.02
CA LEU A 97 -3.75 3.47 -9.35
C LEU A 97 -5.29 3.53 -9.53
N ASP A 98 -6.06 2.79 -8.72
CA ASP A 98 -7.52 2.94 -8.59
C ASP A 98 -7.94 4.10 -7.64
N LEU A 99 -6.97 4.77 -7.02
CA LEU A 99 -7.14 5.94 -6.14
C LEU A 99 -6.66 7.23 -6.82
N GLU A 100 -6.58 7.25 -8.15
CA GLU A 100 -6.20 8.43 -8.92
C GLU A 100 -7.02 9.65 -8.48
N GLY A 101 -6.33 10.77 -8.22
CA GLY A 101 -6.92 12.01 -7.70
C GLY A 101 -6.98 12.11 -6.17
N TRP A 102 -6.76 11.02 -5.42
CA TRP A 102 -6.63 11.05 -3.96
C TRP A 102 -5.17 11.23 -3.53
N CYS A 103 -4.94 12.07 -2.52
CA CYS A 103 -3.67 12.28 -1.84
C CYS A 103 -3.73 11.81 -0.38
N ASP A 104 -2.59 11.83 0.31
CA ASP A 104 -2.46 11.45 1.73
C ASP A 104 -3.15 10.12 2.06
N VAL A 105 -2.97 9.13 1.18
CA VAL A 105 -3.62 7.83 1.31
C VAL A 105 -2.93 7.02 2.41
N GLU A 106 -3.66 6.73 3.47
CA GLU A 106 -3.26 5.82 4.54
C GLU A 106 -3.87 4.44 4.31
N HIS A 107 -3.03 3.40 4.31
CA HIS A 107 -3.44 2.00 4.14
C HIS A 107 -3.26 1.20 5.43
N GLY A 108 -4.15 1.40 6.42
CA GLY A 108 -4.20 0.56 7.60
C GLY A 108 -4.60 -0.88 7.28
N GLY A 109 -4.03 -1.86 7.99
CA GLY A 109 -4.32 -3.28 7.78
C GLY A 109 -4.02 -3.79 6.36
N ASP A 110 -5.01 -4.38 5.68
CA ASP A 110 -4.90 -4.80 4.27
C ASP A 110 -5.20 -3.64 3.29
N GLY A 111 -5.30 -2.40 3.78
CA GLY A 111 -5.43 -1.18 2.97
C GLY A 111 -6.82 -0.94 2.37
N TRP A 112 -6.88 0.03 1.46
CA TRP A 112 -8.10 0.34 0.71
C TRP A 112 -8.31 -0.70 -0.40
N ARG A 113 -9.56 -1.07 -0.65
CA ARG A 113 -9.94 -1.85 -1.82
C ARG A 113 -11.14 -1.23 -2.50
N VAL A 114 -11.10 -1.16 -3.83
CA VAL A 114 -12.27 -0.82 -4.63
C VAL A 114 -13.07 -2.08 -4.89
N GLU A 115 -14.37 -2.04 -4.58
CA GLU A 115 -15.31 -3.14 -4.79
C GLU A 115 -16.54 -2.66 -5.58
N GLU A 116 -17.22 -3.59 -6.25
CA GLU A 116 -18.44 -3.31 -7.02
C GLU A 116 -19.68 -3.38 -6.13
N LEU A 117 -20.72 -2.61 -6.47
CA LEU A 117 -22.03 -2.65 -5.82
C LEU A 117 -22.93 -3.75 -6.41
N PRO A 118 -23.75 -4.45 -5.59
CA PRO A 118 -23.75 -4.40 -4.13
C PRO A 118 -22.60 -5.23 -3.53
N GLY A 119 -22.03 -4.72 -2.43
CA GLY A 119 -20.96 -5.41 -1.70
C GLY A 119 -21.42 -6.63 -0.90
N ASP A 120 -20.49 -7.53 -0.58
CA ASP A 120 -20.74 -8.68 0.30
C ASP A 120 -21.35 -8.25 1.64
N CYS A 121 -22.46 -8.89 2.06
CA CYS A 121 -23.21 -8.52 3.26
C CYS A 121 -23.65 -7.03 3.33
N GLY A 122 -23.54 -6.30 2.21
CA GLY A 122 -24.01 -4.94 2.04
C GLY A 122 -25.42 -4.88 1.48
N VAL A 123 -25.77 -3.69 1.01
CA VAL A 123 -27.04 -3.38 0.36
C VAL A 123 -26.78 -2.52 -0.87
N GLU A 124 -27.74 -2.50 -1.78
CA GLU A 124 -27.69 -1.72 -3.01
C GLU A 124 -27.70 -0.22 -2.72
N PHE A 125 -26.95 0.55 -3.52
CA PHE A 125 -26.97 2.01 -3.45
C PHE A 125 -28.12 2.54 -4.32
N ILE A 126 -29.22 2.93 -3.70
CA ILE A 126 -30.47 3.30 -4.40
C ILE A 126 -30.59 4.79 -4.75
N HIS A 127 -29.63 5.62 -4.31
CA HIS A 127 -29.72 7.08 -4.43
C HIS A 127 -29.24 7.61 -5.78
N ASP A 128 -28.35 6.87 -6.46
CA ASP A 128 -27.86 7.19 -7.80
C ASP A 128 -27.43 5.92 -8.52
N GLU A 129 -28.15 5.57 -9.59
CA GLU A 129 -27.88 4.36 -10.38
C GLU A 129 -26.54 4.42 -11.13
N SER A 130 -25.92 5.60 -11.28
CA SER A 130 -24.61 5.74 -11.92
C SER A 130 -23.45 5.27 -11.04
N VAL A 131 -23.66 5.19 -9.72
CA VAL A 131 -22.65 4.73 -8.76
C VAL A 131 -22.56 3.21 -8.83
N LYS A 132 -21.39 2.70 -9.26
CA LYS A 132 -21.14 1.25 -9.43
C LYS A 132 -20.13 0.67 -8.45
N LYS A 133 -19.30 1.52 -7.83
CA LYS A 133 -18.18 1.10 -6.98
C LYS A 133 -18.16 1.85 -5.66
N TYR A 134 -17.43 1.30 -4.70
CA TYR A 134 -17.12 1.95 -3.43
C TYR A 134 -15.69 1.57 -2.98
N PHE A 135 -15.16 2.35 -2.04
CA PHE A 135 -13.90 2.03 -1.35
C PHE A 135 -14.21 1.35 -0.01
N ALA A 136 -13.64 0.18 0.22
CA ALA A 136 -13.72 -0.56 1.47
C ALA A 136 -12.44 -0.38 2.28
N SER A 137 -12.57 -0.03 3.56
CA SER A 137 -11.46 0.02 4.51
C SER A 137 -11.24 -1.34 5.20
N SER A 138 -10.06 -1.50 5.81
CA SER A 138 -9.64 -2.73 6.48
C SER A 138 -9.81 -2.65 8.01
N PHE A 139 -9.00 -3.36 8.77
CA PHE A 139 -9.09 -3.50 10.23
C PHE A 139 -8.28 -2.46 11.04
N GLU A 140 -7.54 -1.59 10.35
CA GLU A 140 -6.96 -0.37 10.91
C GLU A 140 -7.36 0.81 10.01
N TRP A 141 -7.19 2.03 10.53
CA TRP A 141 -7.59 3.24 9.82
C TRP A 141 -7.01 3.32 8.41
N CYS A 142 -7.92 3.31 7.44
CA CYS A 142 -7.64 3.71 6.08
C CYS A 142 -8.16 5.14 5.91
N ARG A 143 -7.32 6.05 5.41
CA ARG A 143 -7.68 7.46 5.12
C ARG A 143 -7.29 7.81 3.71
N LYS A 144 -7.98 8.80 3.13
CA LYS A 144 -7.61 9.42 1.86
C LYS A 144 -8.18 10.83 1.80
N ALA A 145 -7.46 11.73 1.16
CA ALA A 145 -7.83 13.13 1.04
C ALA A 145 -7.85 13.61 -0.42
N GLN A 146 -8.51 14.73 -0.66
CA GLN A 146 -8.34 15.57 -1.85
C GLN A 146 -8.24 17.03 -1.43
N ILE A 147 -7.42 17.78 -2.16
CA ILE A 147 -7.33 19.24 -2.04
C ILE A 147 -7.89 19.84 -3.33
N ILE A 148 -8.98 20.59 -3.21
CA ILE A 148 -9.67 21.23 -4.32
C ILE A 148 -9.21 22.68 -4.39
N ASP A 149 -8.62 23.08 -5.51
CA ASP A 149 -8.29 24.48 -5.81
C ASP A 149 -9.52 25.18 -6.39
N LEU A 150 -10.16 26.02 -5.57
CA LEU A 150 -11.40 26.70 -5.96
C LEU A 150 -11.17 27.67 -7.13
N GLN A 151 -9.98 28.26 -7.25
CA GLN A 151 -9.69 29.17 -8.36
C GLN A 151 -9.49 28.41 -9.67
N ALA A 152 -8.83 27.25 -9.62
CA ALA A 152 -8.70 26.37 -10.77
C ALA A 152 -10.06 25.84 -11.27
N GLU A 153 -11.01 25.63 -10.35
CA GLU A 153 -12.40 25.27 -10.66
C GLU A 153 -13.27 26.46 -11.11
N GLY A 154 -12.71 27.68 -11.17
CA GLY A 154 -13.36 28.86 -11.73
C GLY A 154 -13.99 29.83 -10.72
N TYR A 155 -13.82 29.59 -9.42
CA TYR A 155 -14.28 30.49 -8.36
C TYR A 155 -13.19 31.52 -8.02
N TRP A 156 -13.36 32.76 -8.50
CA TRP A 156 -12.36 33.81 -8.34
C TRP A 156 -12.34 34.41 -6.92
N GLU A 157 -11.21 35.00 -6.53
CA GLU A 157 -10.96 35.53 -5.19
C GLU A 157 -12.05 36.47 -4.66
N GLU A 158 -12.45 37.47 -5.46
CA GLU A 158 -13.44 38.47 -5.03
C GLU A 158 -14.81 37.84 -4.71
N LEU A 159 -15.20 36.80 -5.44
CA LEU A 159 -16.43 36.04 -5.17
C LEU A 159 -16.33 35.31 -3.83
N LEU A 160 -15.23 34.59 -3.60
CA LEU A 160 -15.00 33.82 -2.38
C LEU A 160 -14.87 34.74 -1.16
N ASP A 161 -14.24 35.90 -1.31
CA ASP A 161 -14.00 36.82 -0.20
C ASP A 161 -15.23 37.66 0.16
N THR A 162 -16.00 38.08 -0.85
CA THR A 162 -17.11 39.03 -0.67
C THR A 162 -18.46 38.36 -0.60
N THR A 163 -18.77 37.48 -1.56
CA THR A 163 -20.07 36.80 -1.63
C THR A 163 -20.12 35.63 -0.67
N GLN A 164 -18.99 34.94 -0.47
CA GLN A 164 -18.86 33.74 0.36
C GLN A 164 -19.97 32.71 0.02
N PRO A 165 -20.08 32.29 -1.24
CA PRO A 165 -21.12 31.35 -1.66
C PRO A 165 -21.01 30.05 -0.87
N ALA A 166 -22.15 29.41 -0.63
CA ALA A 166 -22.22 28.24 0.23
C ALA A 166 -21.41 27.08 -0.39
N ILE A 167 -20.47 26.53 0.39
CA ILE A 167 -19.68 25.36 -0.02
C ILE A 167 -20.33 24.15 0.61
N VAL A 168 -20.95 23.31 -0.21
CA VAL A 168 -21.65 22.10 0.23
C VAL A 168 -20.75 20.90 0.03
N VAL A 169 -20.67 20.08 1.07
CA VAL A 169 -19.90 18.85 1.07
C VAL A 169 -20.80 17.70 1.48
N LYS A 170 -20.71 16.61 0.71
CA LYS A 170 -21.42 15.38 0.98
C LYS A 170 -20.51 14.17 0.86
N ASP A 171 -20.85 13.16 1.64
CA ASP A 171 -20.24 11.84 1.53
C ASP A 171 -21.26 10.76 1.88
N TRP A 172 -21.05 9.56 1.34
CA TRP A 172 -21.88 8.41 1.64
C TRP A 172 -21.04 7.30 2.24
N TYR A 173 -21.49 6.78 3.37
CA TYR A 173 -20.82 5.67 4.05
C TYR A 173 -21.78 4.56 4.45
N SER A 174 -21.27 3.33 4.49
CA SER A 174 -21.99 2.15 4.98
C SER A 174 -21.05 1.13 5.61
N GLY A 175 -21.64 0.09 6.19
CA GLY A 175 -20.92 -1.03 6.78
C GLY A 175 -21.41 -2.36 6.24
N ARG A 176 -20.79 -3.44 6.69
CA ARG A 176 -21.33 -4.78 6.49
C ARG A 176 -22.31 -5.13 7.61
N ARG A 177 -23.28 -5.99 7.33
CA ARG A 177 -24.20 -6.49 8.36
C ARG A 177 -23.56 -7.47 9.35
N ASP A 178 -22.45 -8.11 8.98
CA ASP A 178 -21.76 -9.12 9.76
C ASP A 178 -20.56 -8.59 10.56
N ALA A 179 -20.20 -7.31 10.42
CA ALA A 179 -19.10 -6.67 11.13
C ALA A 179 -19.39 -5.18 11.41
N GLY A 180 -19.22 -4.76 12.66
CA GLY A 180 -19.28 -3.34 13.01
C GLY A 180 -18.05 -2.59 12.51
N CYS A 181 -18.21 -1.31 12.17
CA CYS A 181 -17.14 -0.46 11.68
C CYS A 181 -17.29 1.00 12.11
N LEU A 182 -16.21 1.77 11.96
CA LEU A 182 -16.14 3.20 12.23
C LEU A 182 -15.86 3.97 10.95
N TYR A 183 -16.46 5.16 10.87
CA TYR A 183 -16.26 6.15 9.81
C TYR A 183 -15.84 7.49 10.42
N GLU A 184 -15.04 8.26 9.69
CA GLU A 184 -14.62 9.61 10.07
C GLU A 184 -14.51 10.50 8.83
N LEU A 185 -15.00 11.74 8.91
CA LEU A 185 -14.90 12.79 7.89
C LEU A 185 -14.36 14.07 8.52
N THR A 186 -13.35 14.65 7.89
CA THR A 186 -12.81 15.98 8.19
C THR A 186 -12.75 16.81 6.91
N VAL A 187 -13.36 17.98 6.94
CA VAL A 187 -13.37 18.93 5.82
C VAL A 187 -12.87 20.27 6.32
N LYS A 188 -11.90 20.86 5.62
CA LYS A 188 -11.32 22.15 5.99
C LYS A 188 -11.40 23.13 4.84
N LEU A 189 -11.78 24.37 5.14
CA LEU A 189 -11.59 25.50 4.24
C LEU A 189 -10.24 26.13 4.56
N LEU A 190 -9.39 26.25 3.55
CA LEU A 190 -8.00 26.66 3.71
C LEU A 190 -7.69 27.97 2.99
N SER A 191 -6.77 28.74 3.56
CA SER A 191 -6.19 29.93 2.93
C SER A 191 -5.22 29.59 1.78
N GLU A 192 -4.72 30.60 1.07
CA GLU A 192 -3.61 30.45 0.10
C GLU A 192 -2.35 29.83 0.73
N HIS A 193 -2.16 30.00 2.04
CA HIS A 193 -1.02 29.48 2.79
C HIS A 193 -1.34 28.20 3.56
N GLU A 194 -2.46 27.55 3.22
CA GLU A 194 -2.96 26.33 3.87
C GLU A 194 -3.37 26.52 5.35
N ASP A 195 -3.60 27.76 5.79
CA ASP A 195 -4.15 28.01 7.13
C ASP A 195 -5.61 27.56 7.20
N VAL A 196 -6.00 26.90 8.29
CA VAL A 196 -7.38 26.47 8.50
C VAL A 196 -8.26 27.65 8.88
N LEU A 197 -9.20 28.00 8.01
CA LEU A 197 -10.17 29.09 8.20
C LEU A 197 -11.49 28.59 8.79
N ALA A 198 -11.92 27.41 8.35
CA ALA A 198 -13.07 26.71 8.91
C ALA A 198 -12.85 25.20 8.86
N GLU A 199 -13.46 24.47 9.78
CA GLU A 199 -13.35 23.01 9.87
C GLU A 199 -14.70 22.40 10.24
N PHE A 200 -15.05 21.32 9.54
CA PHE A 200 -16.08 20.37 9.92
C PHE A 200 -15.43 19.02 10.20
N ASN A 201 -15.73 18.42 11.35
CA ASN A 201 -15.26 17.10 11.72
C ASN A 201 -16.43 16.31 12.31
N SER A 202 -16.69 15.11 11.76
CA SER A 202 -17.77 14.24 12.24
C SER A 202 -17.47 13.56 13.58
N GLY A 203 -16.20 13.54 13.99
CA GLY A 203 -15.64 12.58 14.92
C GLY A 203 -15.71 11.15 14.36
N GLN A 204 -15.35 10.18 15.20
CA GLN A 204 -15.55 8.77 14.88
C GLN A 204 -17.03 8.41 15.05
N VAL A 205 -17.66 8.01 13.95
CA VAL A 205 -19.06 7.61 13.89
C VAL A 205 -19.14 6.09 13.78
N ALA A 206 -19.88 5.46 14.68
CA ALA A 206 -20.21 4.05 14.57
C ALA A 206 -21.23 3.84 13.44
N VAL A 207 -20.90 2.99 12.48
CA VAL A 207 -21.78 2.71 11.34
C VAL A 207 -22.84 1.68 11.78
N PRO A 208 -24.14 2.01 11.72
CA PRO A 208 -25.22 1.09 12.06
C PRO A 208 -25.23 -0.13 11.12
N ALA A 209 -25.29 -1.34 11.68
CA ALA A 209 -25.42 -2.57 10.90
C ALA A 209 -26.82 -2.74 10.29
N ASP A 210 -27.85 -2.21 10.96
CA ASP A 210 -29.26 -2.32 10.59
C ASP A 210 -29.87 -0.92 10.45
N SER A 211 -29.60 -0.21 9.35
CA SER A 211 -30.32 1.03 9.05
C SER A 211 -31.54 0.76 8.16
N ASP A 212 -32.70 1.25 8.60
CA ASP A 212 -33.98 1.10 7.89
C ASP A 212 -33.99 1.83 6.52
N ASP A 213 -33.03 2.74 6.28
CA ASP A 213 -32.93 3.61 5.10
C ASP A 213 -32.03 3.05 3.98
N GLY A 214 -31.87 1.72 3.92
CA GLY A 214 -31.11 1.08 2.84
C GLY A 214 -29.60 1.09 3.04
N GLY A 215 -29.12 0.95 4.30
CA GLY A 215 -27.73 0.65 4.70
C GLY A 215 -26.68 1.73 4.45
N TRP A 216 -26.90 2.62 3.50
CA TRP A 216 -26.03 3.76 3.20
C TRP A 216 -26.53 5.02 3.92
N ILE A 217 -25.59 5.78 4.49
CA ILE A 217 -25.87 7.00 5.25
C ILE A 217 -25.19 8.16 4.55
N GLU A 218 -25.97 9.21 4.27
CA GLU A 218 -25.46 10.49 3.80
C GLU A 218 -25.00 11.32 5.00
N ILE A 219 -23.79 11.87 4.92
CA ILE A 219 -23.38 13.00 5.74
C ILE A 219 -23.28 14.24 4.83
N SER A 220 -23.84 15.35 5.29
CA SER A 220 -23.86 16.61 4.53
C SER A 220 -23.50 17.76 5.47
N HIS A 221 -22.63 18.65 5.00
CA HIS A 221 -22.30 19.89 5.67
C HIS A 221 -22.24 21.05 4.67
N THR A 222 -22.64 22.23 5.11
CA THR A 222 -22.61 23.44 4.30
C THR A 222 -21.88 24.53 5.06
N PHE A 223 -20.77 25.01 4.50
CA PHE A 223 -20.07 26.18 5.02
C PHE A 223 -20.71 27.45 4.46
N THR A 224 -21.16 28.32 5.36
CA THR A 224 -21.61 29.69 5.06
C THR A 224 -20.90 30.66 5.99
N ASP A 225 -20.86 31.94 5.62
CA ASP A 225 -20.28 33.01 6.46
C ASP A 225 -18.86 32.68 6.98
N TYR A 226 -18.06 32.00 6.15
CA TYR A 226 -16.74 31.47 6.52
C TYR A 226 -15.63 32.52 6.55
N GLY A 227 -15.95 33.77 6.23
CA GLY A 227 -15.00 34.87 6.16
C GLY A 227 -14.16 34.87 4.88
N PRO A 228 -13.41 35.95 4.61
CA PRO A 228 -12.58 36.04 3.42
C PRO A 228 -11.32 35.16 3.53
N GLY A 229 -10.73 34.84 2.39
CA GLY A 229 -9.42 34.21 2.28
C GLY A 229 -9.45 32.73 1.90
N VAL A 230 -10.62 32.11 1.77
CA VAL A 230 -10.72 30.70 1.36
C VAL A 230 -10.24 30.54 -0.08
N ARG A 231 -9.31 29.60 -0.30
CA ARG A 231 -8.74 29.26 -1.62
C ARG A 231 -8.81 27.77 -1.91
N PHE A 232 -8.75 26.92 -0.88
CA PHE A 232 -8.83 25.49 -1.05
C PHE A 232 -9.87 24.84 -0.13
N VAL A 233 -10.37 23.69 -0.57
CA VAL A 233 -11.13 22.76 0.28
C VAL A 233 -10.29 21.49 0.43
N ARG A 234 -9.92 21.14 1.66
CA ARG A 234 -9.38 19.82 1.98
C ARG A 234 -10.52 18.93 2.42
N PHE A 235 -10.80 17.89 1.65
CA PHE A 235 -11.75 16.83 1.98
C PHE A 235 -10.97 15.58 2.38
N GLU A 236 -11.18 15.06 3.58
CA GLU A 236 -10.50 13.85 4.07
C GLU A 236 -11.51 12.95 4.78
N HIS A 237 -11.57 11.69 4.39
CA HIS A 237 -12.38 10.70 5.09
C HIS A 237 -11.63 9.40 5.32
N GLY A 238 -12.19 8.55 6.17
CA GLY A 238 -11.61 7.27 6.47
C GLY A 238 -12.54 6.32 7.19
N GLY A 239 -12.04 5.11 7.36
CA GLY A 239 -12.75 4.08 8.09
C GLY A 239 -11.84 2.97 8.57
N GLN A 240 -12.39 2.15 9.47
CA GLN A 240 -11.82 0.89 9.92
C GLN A 240 -12.93 -0.03 10.44
N ASP A 241 -12.65 -1.31 10.61
CA ASP A 241 -13.54 -2.21 11.33
C ASP A 241 -13.47 -2.02 12.86
N CYS A 242 -14.42 -2.62 13.58
CA CYS A 242 -14.42 -2.71 15.04
C CYS A 242 -14.09 -4.13 15.55
N VAL A 243 -13.85 -5.08 14.64
CA VAL A 243 -13.77 -6.53 14.94
C VAL A 243 -12.37 -7.09 14.74
N TYR A 244 -11.46 -6.30 14.18
CA TYR A 244 -10.08 -6.61 13.88
C TYR A 244 -9.92 -7.86 13.01
N TRP A 245 -10.73 -7.97 11.96
CA TRP A 245 -10.73 -9.12 11.05
C TRP A 245 -9.91 -8.82 9.81
N LYS A 246 -8.99 -9.74 9.49
CA LYS A 246 -8.21 -9.66 8.25
C LYS A 246 -9.13 -9.59 7.03
N GLY A 247 -8.87 -8.66 6.11
CA GLY A 247 -9.72 -8.35 4.96
C GLY A 247 -10.36 -6.96 5.05
N TRP A 248 -11.49 -6.80 4.35
CA TRP A 248 -12.18 -5.51 4.16
C TRP A 248 -13.54 -5.52 4.86
N PHE A 249 -13.49 -5.38 6.18
CA PHE A 249 -14.67 -5.36 7.06
C PHE A 249 -14.95 -3.96 7.63
N GLY A 250 -14.15 -2.96 7.26
CA GLY A 250 -14.30 -1.59 7.72
C GLY A 250 -15.44 -0.84 7.03
N ALA A 251 -15.53 0.46 7.29
CA ALA A 251 -16.50 1.31 6.62
C ALA A 251 -16.24 1.37 5.11
N ARG A 252 -17.33 1.47 4.36
CA ARG A 252 -17.39 1.62 2.91
C ARG A 252 -17.75 3.05 2.59
N VAL A 253 -17.05 3.69 1.66
CA VAL A 253 -17.29 5.09 1.28
C VAL A 253 -17.41 5.24 -0.23
N THR A 254 -18.33 6.09 -0.69
CA THR A 254 -18.53 6.38 -2.12
C THR A 254 -19.28 7.69 -2.32
N ASN A 255 -19.42 8.10 -3.58
CA ASN A 255 -20.24 9.25 -4.00
C ASN A 255 -19.94 10.56 -3.23
N SER A 256 -18.67 10.74 -2.84
CA SER A 256 -18.18 11.95 -2.19
C SER A 256 -18.25 13.13 -3.15
N SER A 257 -18.71 14.28 -2.68
CA SER A 257 -18.90 15.45 -3.52
C SER A 257 -18.70 16.75 -2.76
N VAL A 258 -18.11 17.73 -3.45
CA VAL A 258 -17.94 19.10 -2.99
C VAL A 258 -18.38 20.00 -4.14
N TRP A 259 -19.26 20.95 -3.86
CA TRP A 259 -19.64 21.96 -4.84
C TRP A 259 -19.97 23.28 -4.16
N VAL A 260 -19.92 24.35 -4.95
CA VAL A 260 -20.33 25.68 -4.52
C VAL A 260 -21.74 25.94 -5.03
N GLU A 261 -22.65 26.28 -4.15
CA GLU A 261 -24.01 26.69 -4.53
C GLU A 261 -24.01 28.13 -5.08
N PRO A 262 -24.90 28.42 -6.05
CA PRO A 262 -24.97 29.71 -6.73
C PRO A 262 -25.50 30.85 -5.85
#